data_AF-A0A920IAS4-F1
#
_entry.id   AF-A0A920IAS4-F1
#
_cell.length_a   1.000
_cell.length_b   1.000
_cell.length_c   1.000
_cell.angle_alpha   90.00
_cell.angle_beta   90.00
_cell.angle_gamma   90.00
#
_symmetry.space_group_name_H-M   'P 1'
#
loop_
_entity.id
_entity.type
_entity.pdbx_description
1 polymer ?
#
loop_
_entity_poly.entity_id
_entity_poly.type
_entity_poly.pdbx_seq_one_letter_code
_entity_poly.pdbx_strand_id
1 'polypeptide(L)' 'MHKALQQGFAPKRLLYEEGRNRDPLISNLISACEKEGGRVLPVTRSLLVKVSNKDNPQTVIGAYAQFAQVFLIL' A
#
# COMPACT_ATOMS: atom_id res chain seq x y z
N MET A 1 -0.85 -6.02 -6.94
CA MET A 1 -1.23 -5.68 -5.55
C MET A 1 -2.05 -6.77 -4.86
N HIS A 2 -2.90 -7.53 -5.55
CA HIS A 2 -3.70 -8.61 -4.93
C HIS A 2 -2.88 -9.75 -4.29
N LYS A 3 -1.68 -10.09 -4.81
CA LYS A 3 -0.85 -11.18 -4.28
C LYS A 3 -0.17 -10.91 -2.92
N ALA A 4 0.03 -9.65 -2.52
CA ALA A 4 0.78 -9.33 -1.29
C ALA A 4 -0.06 -9.53 -0.01
N LEU A 5 -1.37 -9.26 -0.07
CA LEU A 5 -2.29 -9.50 1.04
C LEU A 5 -2.44 -10.98 1.41
N GLN A 6 -2.33 -11.88 0.40
CA GLN A 6 -2.43 -13.33 0.58
C GLN A 6 -1.27 -13.94 1.40
N GLN A 7 -0.17 -13.19 1.60
CA GLN A 7 1.02 -13.66 2.32
C GLN A 7 1.24 -12.95 3.67
N GLY A 8 0.24 -12.22 4.17
CA GLY A 8 0.35 -11.51 5.46
C GLY A 8 1.23 -10.25 5.42
N PHE A 9 1.63 -9.78 4.23
CA PHE A 9 2.39 -8.54 4.10
C PHE A 9 1.44 -7.35 4.09
N ALA A 10 1.17 -6.80 5.28
CA ALA A 10 0.54 -5.49 5.36
C ALA A 10 1.55 -4.39 4.93
N PRO A 11 1.08 -3.37 4.21
CA PRO A 11 1.93 -2.22 3.90
C PRO A 11 2.30 -1.47 5.20
N LYS A 12 3.54 -0.96 5.28
CA LYS A 12 3.96 -0.09 6.40
C LYS A 12 3.55 1.37 6.18
N ARG A 13 3.34 1.76 4.91
CA ARG A 13 2.74 3.03 4.53
C ARG A 13 1.74 2.79 3.42
N LEU A 14 0.55 3.36 3.57
CA LEU A 14 -0.53 3.26 2.60
C LEU A 14 -1.01 4.67 2.25
N LEU A 15 -0.92 5.02 0.96
CA LEU A 15 -1.53 6.23 0.42
C LEU A 15 -2.74 5.82 -0.41
N TYR A 16 -3.88 6.47 -0.20
CA TYR A 16 -5.09 6.22 -0.96
C TYR A 16 -5.81 7.53 -1.29
N GLU A 17 -6.59 7.52 -2.37
CA GLU A 17 -7.38 8.68 -2.78
C GLU A 17 -8.49 8.98 -1.75
N GLU A 18 -8.55 10.22 -1.28
CA GLU A 18 -9.57 10.68 -0.34
C GLU A 18 -11.00 10.34 -0.83
N GLY A 19 -11.88 9.94 0.09
CA GLY A 19 -13.25 9.54 -0.22
C GLY A 19 -13.41 8.08 -0.65
N ARG A 20 -12.32 7.35 -0.92
CA ARG A 20 -12.37 5.93 -1.32
C ARG A 20 -12.20 4.92 -0.17
N ASN A 21 -12.29 5.37 1.08
CA ASN A 21 -12.18 4.49 2.26
C ASN A 21 -13.31 3.45 2.36
N ARG A 22 -14.44 3.66 1.68
CA ARG A 22 -15.59 2.74 1.64
C ARG A 22 -15.43 1.63 0.60
N ASP A 23 -14.46 1.75 -0.32
CA ASP A 23 -14.16 0.67 -1.23
C ASP A 23 -13.66 -0.54 -0.43
N PRO A 24 -14.25 -1.75 -0.60
CA PRO A 24 -13.92 -2.90 0.22
C PRO A 24 -12.43 -3.27 0.20
N LEU A 25 -11.77 -3.09 -0.94
CA LEU A 25 -10.35 -3.40 -1.07
C LEU A 25 -9.49 -2.37 -0.34
N ILE A 26 -9.82 -1.09 -0.46
CA ILE A 26 -9.09 -0.01 0.25
C ILE A 26 -9.31 -0.12 1.75
N SER A 27 -10.55 -0.36 2.19
CA SER A 27 -10.88 -0.58 3.60
C SER A 27 -10.07 -1.74 4.19
N ASN A 28 -9.99 -2.88 3.50
CA ASN A 28 -9.19 -4.01 3.94
C ASN A 28 -7.69 -3.69 4.03
N LEU A 29 -7.15 -2.91 3.07
CA LEU A 29 -5.75 -2.46 3.11
C LEU A 29 -5.48 -1.49 4.26
N ILE A 30 -6.41 -0.58 4.55
CA ILE A 30 -6.34 0.36 5.68
C ILE A 30 -6.27 -0.45 6.98
N SER A 31 -7.23 -1.34 7.20
CA SER A 31 -7.28 -2.16 8.42
C SER A 31 -6.04 -3.04 8.58
N ALA A 32 -5.53 -3.63 7.49
CA ALA A 32 -4.30 -4.42 7.53
C ALA A 32 -3.08 -3.55 7.90
N CYS A 33 -2.96 -2.37 7.30
CA CYS A 33 -1.88 -1.41 7.58
C CYS A 33 -1.90 -0.96 9.05
N GLU A 34 -3.07 -0.55 9.54
CA GLU A 34 -3.26 -0.06 10.92
C GLU A 34 -3.00 -1.15 11.96
N LYS A 35 -3.47 -2.38 11.72
CA LYS A 35 -3.22 -3.53 12.61
C LYS A 35 -1.73 -3.81 12.81
N GLU A 36 -0.91 -3.51 11.81
CA GLU A 36 0.55 -3.72 11.81
C GLU A 36 1.34 -2.47 12.25
N GLY A 37 0.65 -1.46 12.80
CA GLY A 37 1.24 -0.18 13.22
C GLY A 37 1.73 0.70 12.07
N GLY A 38 1.27 0.42 10.84
CA GLY A 38 1.59 1.18 9.65
C GLY A 38 0.88 2.53 9.60
N ARG A 39 1.36 3.44 8.75
CA ARG A 39 0.78 4.76 8.56
C ARG A 39 -0.12 4.80 7.32
N VAL A 40 -1.37 5.19 7.51
CA VAL A 40 -2.36 5.38 6.45
C VAL A 40 -2.55 6.87 6.19
N LEU A 41 -2.47 7.31 4.94
CA LEU A 41 -2.66 8.71 4.54
C LEU A 41 -3.71 8.81 3.41
N PRO A 42 -4.88 9.42 3.66
CA PRO A 42 -5.72 9.92 2.58
C PRO A 42 -4.98 11.06 1.87
N VAL A 43 -5.00 11.04 0.55
CA VAL A 43 -4.34 12.04 -0.30
C VAL A 43 -5.18 12.38 -1.51
N THR A 44 -4.87 13.51 -2.16
CA THR A 44 -5.50 13.87 -3.43
C THR A 44 -4.98 12.99 -4.57
N ARG A 45 -5.80 12.83 -5.62
CA ARG A 45 -5.42 12.16 -6.88
C ARG A 45 -4.11 12.72 -7.44
N SER A 46 -3.97 14.05 -7.46
CA SER A 46 -2.79 14.74 -7.97
C SER A 46 -1.51 14.38 -7.20
N LEU A 47 -1.60 14.16 -5.89
CA LEU A 47 -0.45 13.73 -5.09
C LEU A 47 -0.06 12.28 -5.39
N LEU A 48 -1.03 11.38 -5.61
CA LEU A 48 -0.75 9.99 -6.01
C LEU A 48 0.01 9.92 -7.33
N VAL A 49 -0.41 10.71 -8.33
CA VAL A 49 0.28 10.78 -9.63
C VAL A 49 1.73 11.25 -9.46
N LYS A 50 1.95 12.30 -8.66
CA LYS A 50 3.31 12.83 -8.38
C LYS A 50 4.20 11.83 -7.66
N VAL A 51 3.66 11.10 -6.68
CA VAL A 51 4.42 10.11 -5.87
C VAL A 51 4.66 8.81 -6.63
N SER A 52 3.77 8.41 -7.53
CA SER A 52 3.88 7.14 -8.25
C SER A 52 4.95 7.14 -9.37
N ASN A 53 5.43 8.31 -9.81
CA ASN A 53 6.36 8.48 -10.94
C ASN A 53 5.95 7.67 -12.20
N LYS A 54 4.65 7.42 -12.36
CA LYS A 54 4.02 6.67 -13.44
C LYS A 54 2.69 7.32 -13.79
N ASP A 55 2.37 7.39 -15.08
CA ASP A 55 1.04 7.73 -15.60
C ASP A 55 0.08 6.53 -15.48
N ASN A 56 0.01 5.94 -14.28
CA ASN A 56 -0.85 4.78 -14.03
C ASN A 56 -2.10 5.26 -13.28
N PRO A 57 -3.34 4.91 -13.69
CA PRO A 57 -4.56 5.26 -12.99
C PRO A 57 -4.74 4.50 -11.66
N GLN A 58 -3.66 4.33 -10.90
CA GLN A 58 -3.70 3.71 -9.59
C GLN A 58 -4.38 4.64 -8.58
N THR A 59 -5.28 4.03 -7.82
CA THR A 59 -6.08 4.69 -6.77
C THR A 59 -5.45 4.52 -5.38
N VAL A 60 -4.48 3.61 -5.27
CA VAL A 60 -3.84 3.23 -4.01
C VAL A 60 -2.38 2.86 -4.26
N ILE A 61 -1.50 3.31 -3.36
CA ILE A 61 -0.08 3.00 -3.33
C ILE A 61 0.25 2.43 -1.96
N GLY A 62 0.73 1.19 -1.92
CA GLY A 62 1.25 0.55 -0.72
C GLY A 62 2.76 0.42 -0.81
N ALA A 63 3.47 0.91 0.20
CA ALA A 63 4.89 0.64 0.40
C ALA A 63 5.04 -0.54 1.36
N TYR A 64 5.63 -1.62 0.86
CA TYR A 64 5.85 -2.85 1.61
C TYR A 64 7.30 -2.87 2.11
N ALA A 65 7.54 -3.54 3.24
CA ALA A 65 8.91 -3.79 3.69
C ALA A 65 9.63 -4.63 2.62
N GLN A 66 10.83 -4.21 2.23
CA GLN A 66 11.66 -5.00 1.34
C GLN A 66 12.28 -6.15 2.14
N PHE A 67 11.89 -7.38 1.83
CA PHE A 67 12.59 -8.56 2.34
C PHE A 67 13.89 -8.69 1.55
N ALA A 68 15.01 -8.33 2.17
CA ALA A 68 16.31 -8.68 1.62
C ALA A 68 16.40 -10.22 1.62
N GLN A 69 16.39 -10.82 0.43
CA GLN A 69 16.68 -12.23 0.27
C GLN A 69 18.17 -12.40 0.58
N VAL A 70 18.49 -12.79 1.82
CA VAL A 70 19.85 -13.20 2.18
C VAL A 70 20.08 -14.54 1.49
N PHE A 71 20.79 -14.52 0.36
CA PHE A 71 21.35 -15.73 -0.23
C PHE A 71 22.52 -16.16 0.66
N LEU A 72 22.31 -17.19 1.48
CA LEU A 72 23.40 -17.91 2.10
C LEU A 72 24.02 -18.78 0.99
N ILE A 73 25.20 -18.39 0.51
CA ILE A 73 26.00 -19.25 -0.37
C ILE A 73 26.63 -20.30 0.54
N LEU A 74 26.17 -21.55 0.41
CA LEU A 74 26.84 -22.72 0.99
C LEU A 74 27.93 -23.22 0.04
#